data_AF-A0A3P2EIX2-F1
#
_entry.id   AF-A0A3P2EIX2-F1
#
_cell.length_a   1.000
_cell.length_b   1.000
_cell.length_c   1.000
_cell.angle_alpha   90.00
_cell.angle_beta   90.00
_cell.angle_gamma   90.00
#
_symmetry.space_group_name_H-M   'P 1'
#
loop_
_entity.id
_entity.type
_entity.pdbx_description
1 polymer ?
#
loop_
_entity_poly.entity_id
_entity_poly.type
_entity_poly.pdbx_seq_one_letter_code
_entity_poly.pdbx_strand_id
1 'polypeptide(L)'
;MLRHCAPERRPAQRLRRIRSGRRHHGDANSRMGGSRFPQYRWRLLRYHPEHIAAMSRAVAGLPPRQLPEIAVACRLAGLEPLNIGDDSLFVNVGERTNVTGSAKFKRLIKEEKYSEALDVARQQVESGAQIIDINMDEGMLDAEAAMVRSLT
;
A
#
# COMPACT_ATOMS: atom_id res chain seq x y z
N MET A 1 -30.37 10.22 30.72
CA MET A 1 -29.61 11.49 30.66
C MET A 1 -28.40 11.28 29.77
N LEU A 2 -28.42 11.93 28.60
CA LEU A 2 -27.40 11.87 27.55
C LEU A 2 -26.08 12.52 28.00
N ARG A 3 -24.94 11.87 27.73
CA ARG A 3 -23.70 12.59 27.36
C ARG A 3 -23.01 11.84 26.22
N HIS A 4 -23.30 12.31 25.01
CA HIS A 4 -22.48 12.13 23.82
C HIS A 4 -21.07 12.68 24.10
N CYS A 5 -20.04 11.87 23.92
CA CYS A 5 -18.66 12.33 23.83
C CYS A 5 -18.27 12.28 22.35
N ALA A 6 -18.28 13.43 21.67
CA ALA A 6 -17.83 13.54 20.29
C ALA A 6 -16.29 13.48 20.24
N PRO A 7 -15.66 12.78 19.28
CA PRO A 7 -14.21 12.84 19.13
C PRO A 7 -13.81 14.16 18.46
N GLU A 8 -12.96 14.94 19.16
CA GLU A 8 -12.33 16.16 18.64
C GLU A 8 -11.55 15.86 17.35
N ARG A 9 -11.94 16.52 16.26
CA ARG A 9 -11.20 16.53 15.00
C ARG A 9 -9.91 17.32 15.20
N ARG A 10 -8.75 16.64 15.24
CA ARG A 10 -7.45 17.31 15.19
C ARG A 10 -7.33 18.09 13.87
N PRO A 11 -6.86 19.35 13.89
CA PRO A 11 -6.80 20.17 12.69
C PRO A 11 -5.77 19.60 11.70
N ALA A 12 -6.20 19.46 10.44
CA ALA A 12 -5.39 19.03 9.32
C ALA A 12 -4.09 19.85 9.27
N GLN A 13 -2.95 19.18 9.39
CA GLN A 13 -1.66 19.80 9.20
C GLN A 13 -1.59 20.37 7.77
N ARG A 14 -1.43 21.69 7.74
CA ARG A 14 -1.38 22.55 6.56
C ARG A 14 -0.26 22.11 5.61
N LEU A 15 -0.59 21.31 4.60
CA LEU A 15 0.31 21.10 3.45
C LEU A 15 0.59 22.48 2.83
N ARG A 16 1.86 22.91 2.88
CA ARG A 16 2.31 24.14 2.23
C ARG A 16 2.11 24.00 0.72
N ARG A 17 1.11 24.69 0.19
CA ARG A 17 0.93 25.00 -1.23
C ARG A 17 2.23 25.63 -1.75
N ILE A 18 2.98 24.91 -2.57
CA ILE A 18 4.04 25.50 -3.39
C ILE A 18 3.34 26.46 -4.35
N ARG A 19 3.58 27.77 -4.17
CA ARG A 19 3.08 28.82 -5.06
C ARG A 19 3.77 28.65 -6.42
N SER A 20 3.06 28.12 -7.42
CA SER A 20 3.46 28.26 -8.81
C SER A 20 3.30 29.73 -9.21
N GLY A 21 4.43 30.44 -9.37
CA GLY A 21 4.44 31.82 -9.84
C GLY A 21 3.71 31.96 -11.17
N ARG A 22 2.77 32.91 -11.22
CA ARG A 22 2.22 33.43 -12.47
C ARG A 22 3.39 33.98 -13.29
N ARG A 23 3.65 33.42 -14.47
CA ARG A 23 4.34 34.14 -15.54
C ARG A 23 3.30 34.43 -16.62
N HIS A 24 3.22 35.70 -17.00
CA HIS A 24 2.41 36.21 -18.09
C HIS A 24 2.67 35.41 -19.36
N HIS A 25 1.63 34.83 -19.96
CA HIS A 25 1.66 34.42 -21.36
C HIS A 25 1.18 35.61 -22.19
N GLY A 26 2.15 36.31 -22.77
CA GLY A 26 1.93 37.11 -23.98
C GLY A 26 1.73 36.17 -25.17
N ASP A 27 0.91 36.64 -26.10
CA ASP A 27 0.66 36.02 -27.40
C ASP A 27 1.95 35.75 -28.16
N ALA A 28 2.13 34.51 -28.60
CA ALA A 28 3.14 34.16 -29.59
C ALA A 28 2.68 32.97 -30.42
N ASN A 29 1.58 33.15 -31.14
CA ASN A 29 1.28 32.36 -32.31
C ASN A 29 2.26 32.78 -33.42
N SER A 30 3.50 32.28 -33.38
CA SER A 30 4.39 32.35 -34.53
C SER A 30 5.56 31.37 -34.39
N ARG A 31 5.76 30.61 -35.47
CA ARG A 31 6.98 29.85 -35.85
C ARG A 31 6.99 28.37 -35.45
N MET A 32 6.40 27.58 -36.36
CA MET A 32 6.85 26.22 -36.67
C MET A 32 8.38 26.18 -36.84
N GLY A 33 9.06 25.29 -36.12
CA GLY A 33 10.50 25.11 -36.23
C GLY A 33 11.02 24.08 -35.22
N GLY A 34 11.12 22.83 -35.68
CA GLY A 34 11.83 21.69 -35.08
C GLY A 34 12.26 21.76 -33.62
N SER A 35 11.42 21.27 -32.71
CA SER A 35 11.85 20.88 -31.37
C SER A 35 12.07 19.36 -31.33
N ARG A 36 13.35 18.97 -31.25
CA ARG A 36 13.77 17.66 -30.78
C ARG A 36 13.17 17.45 -29.39
N PHE A 37 12.04 16.76 -29.30
CA PHE A 37 11.55 16.25 -28.04
C PHE A 37 12.61 15.28 -27.51
N PRO A 38 13.23 15.55 -26.34
CA PRO A 38 14.18 14.61 -25.76
C PRO A 38 13.40 13.34 -25.44
N GLN A 39 13.88 12.25 -26.00
CA GLN A 39 13.23 10.94 -25.96
C GLN A 39 13.42 10.34 -24.57
N TYR A 40 12.66 10.85 -23.59
CA TYR A 40 12.60 10.24 -22.27
C TYR A 40 11.86 8.91 -22.42
N ARG A 41 12.69 7.87 -22.41
CA ARG A 41 12.48 6.44 -22.45
C ARG A 41 11.34 5.98 -21.53
N TRP A 42 10.10 5.98 -22.03
CA TRP A 42 8.98 5.20 -21.48
C TRP A 42 9.16 3.73 -21.89
N ARG A 43 10.08 3.00 -21.23
CA ARG A 43 10.29 1.57 -21.50
C ARG A 43 9.31 0.72 -20.72
N LEU A 44 8.02 0.93 -20.93
CA LEU A 44 6.95 0.00 -20.57
C LEU A 44 5.92 0.04 -21.71
N LEU A 45 6.01 -0.97 -22.59
CA LEU A 45 5.20 -1.22 -23.79
C LEU A 45 5.37 -0.20 -24.95
N ARG A 46 5.62 -0.71 -26.17
CA ARG A 46 5.80 0.10 -27.39
C ARG A 46 4.44 0.66 -27.84
N TYR A 47 4.08 1.86 -27.42
CA TYR A 47 2.93 2.57 -27.99
C TYR A 47 3.39 3.43 -29.17
N HIS A 48 2.86 3.18 -30.37
CA HIS A 48 3.09 3.99 -31.57
C HIS A 48 2.18 5.25 -31.54
N PRO A 49 2.53 6.38 -32.18
CA PRO A 49 1.67 7.57 -32.24
C PRO A 49 0.23 7.28 -32.71
N GLU A 50 0.05 6.28 -33.57
CA GLU A 50 -1.27 5.81 -34.02
C GLU A 50 -2.14 5.26 -32.88
N HIS A 51 -1.55 4.53 -31.91
CA HIS A 51 -2.28 4.02 -30.74
C HIS A 51 -2.75 5.17 -29.83
N ILE A 52 -1.90 6.18 -29.64
CA ILE A 52 -2.23 7.36 -28.84
C ILE A 52 -3.36 8.15 -29.52
N ALA A 53 -3.28 8.34 -30.83
CA ALA A 53 -4.33 9.01 -31.60
C ALA A 53 -5.66 8.22 -31.56
N ALA A 54 -5.61 6.90 -31.65
CA ALA A 54 -6.79 6.04 -31.53
C ALA A 54 -7.44 6.12 -30.13
N MET A 55 -6.65 6.02 -29.06
CA MET A 55 -7.12 6.18 -27.68
C MET A 55 -7.73 7.57 -27.45
N SER A 56 -7.06 8.64 -27.91
CA SER A 56 -7.54 10.02 -27.79
C SER A 56 -8.89 10.22 -28.49
N ARG A 57 -9.06 9.68 -29.71
CA ARG A 57 -10.36 9.71 -30.41
C ARG A 57 -11.42 8.91 -29.67
N ALA A 58 -11.08 7.73 -29.13
CA ALA A 58 -12.03 6.86 -28.46
C ALA A 58 -12.59 7.46 -27.15
N VAL A 59 -11.79 8.24 -26.42
CA VAL A 59 -12.21 8.88 -25.16
C VAL A 59 -12.68 10.33 -25.35
N ALA A 60 -12.63 10.88 -26.56
CA ALA A 60 -13.02 12.25 -26.84
C ALA A 60 -14.51 12.48 -26.51
N GLY A 61 -14.79 13.50 -25.71
CA GLY A 61 -16.16 13.87 -25.32
C GLY A 61 -16.76 13.00 -24.19
N LEU A 62 -16.05 11.98 -23.70
CA LEU A 62 -16.50 11.23 -22.52
C LEU A 62 -16.21 12.04 -21.24
N PRO A 63 -17.16 12.15 -20.30
CA PRO A 63 -16.90 12.78 -19.03
C PRO A 63 -15.89 11.94 -18.21
N PRO A 64 -15.02 12.57 -17.42
CA PRO A 64 -14.17 11.84 -16.49
C PRO A 64 -14.98 10.94 -15.56
N ARG A 65 -14.45 9.76 -15.22
CA ARG A 65 -15.07 8.86 -14.25
C ARG A 65 -15.28 9.61 -12.93
N GLN A 66 -16.53 9.67 -12.47
CA GLN A 66 -16.85 10.19 -11.15
C GLN A 66 -16.31 9.21 -10.10
N LEU A 67 -15.48 9.71 -9.19
CA LEU A 67 -14.95 8.90 -8.10
C LEU A 67 -15.99 8.82 -6.99
N PRO A 68 -16.27 7.62 -6.45
CA PRO A 68 -17.12 7.51 -5.27
C PRO A 68 -16.43 8.11 -4.05
N GLU A 69 -17.21 8.59 -3.10
CA GLU A 69 -16.71 8.89 -1.76
C GLU A 69 -16.49 7.58 -1.02
N ILE A 70 -15.24 7.30 -0.65
CA ILE A 70 -14.86 6.07 0.04
C ILE A 70 -14.68 6.41 1.52
N ALA A 71 -15.47 5.78 2.39
CA ALA A 71 -15.35 5.95 3.82
C ALA A 71 -13.94 5.59 4.31
N VAL A 72 -13.42 6.36 5.25
CA VAL A 72 -12.13 6.08 5.90
C VAL A 72 -12.31 4.85 6.79
N ALA A 73 -11.53 3.80 6.54
CA ALA A 73 -11.55 2.55 7.27
C ALA A 73 -10.14 1.95 7.27
N CYS A 74 -9.84 1.08 8.24
CA CYS A 74 -8.59 0.32 8.21
C CYS A 74 -8.71 -0.79 7.16
N ARG A 75 -7.83 -0.78 6.16
CA ARG A 75 -7.84 -1.74 5.05
C ARG A 75 -6.46 -2.36 4.95
N LEU A 76 -6.39 -3.67 5.16
CA LEU A 76 -5.19 -4.48 5.08
C LEU A 76 -5.37 -5.50 3.96
N ALA A 77 -4.28 -6.11 3.50
CA ALA A 77 -4.35 -7.17 2.49
C ALA A 77 -3.17 -8.12 2.61
N GLY A 78 -3.47 -9.41 2.45
CA GLY A 78 -2.50 -10.43 2.06
C GLY A 78 -2.79 -10.83 0.62
N LEU A 79 -3.26 -12.07 0.42
CA LEU A 79 -3.83 -12.51 -0.85
C LEU A 79 -5.26 -11.98 -1.07
N GLU A 80 -5.98 -11.76 0.04
CA GLU A 80 -7.36 -11.26 0.05
C GLU A 80 -7.43 -9.98 0.89
N PRO A 81 -8.36 -9.06 0.57
CA PRO A 81 -8.55 -7.83 1.33
C PRO A 81 -9.21 -8.09 2.69
N LEU A 82 -8.73 -7.43 3.73
CA LEU A 82 -9.34 -7.36 5.06
C LEU A 82 -9.73 -5.90 5.35
N ASN A 83 -11.04 -5.62 5.33
CA ASN A 83 -11.57 -4.30 5.69
C ASN A 83 -12.10 -4.34 7.13
N ILE A 84 -11.62 -3.42 7.96
CA ILE A 84 -12.03 -3.28 9.36
C ILE A 84 -12.75 -1.92 9.48
N GLY A 85 -14.06 -2.00 9.72
CA GLY A 85 -14.98 -0.87 9.87
C GLY A 85 -15.84 -0.99 11.13
N ASP A 86 -16.81 -0.09 11.27
CA ASP A 86 -17.65 0.01 12.48
C ASP A 86 -18.54 -1.22 12.72
N ASP A 87 -18.83 -1.98 11.67
CA ASP A 87 -19.61 -3.21 11.66
C ASP A 87 -18.76 -4.49 11.83
N SER A 88 -17.44 -4.35 11.87
CA SER A 88 -16.53 -5.48 12.00
C SER A 88 -16.54 -6.04 13.43
N LEU A 89 -16.49 -7.37 13.53
CA LEU A 89 -16.26 -8.06 14.80
C LEU A 89 -14.81 -7.88 15.27
N PHE A 90 -14.51 -8.41 16.45
CA PHE A 90 -13.14 -8.40 16.99
C PHE A 90 -12.17 -9.06 16.00
N VAL A 91 -11.01 -8.40 15.81
CA VAL A 91 -9.95 -8.88 14.92
C VAL A 91 -8.90 -9.58 15.76
N ASN A 92 -8.82 -10.90 15.59
CA ASN A 92 -7.82 -11.73 16.25
C ASN A 92 -6.46 -11.58 15.56
N VAL A 93 -5.44 -11.27 16.35
CA VAL A 93 -4.03 -11.20 15.91
C VAL A 93 -3.28 -12.38 16.52
N GLY A 94 -2.68 -13.22 15.67
CA GLY A 94 -1.88 -14.36 16.09
C GLY A 94 -0.46 -13.93 16.47
N GLU A 95 -0.08 -14.13 17.73
CA GLU A 95 1.19 -13.68 18.33
C GLU A 95 2.29 -14.77 18.39
N ARG A 96 1.98 -16.03 18.06
CA ARG A 96 2.89 -17.17 18.31
C ARG A 96 4.09 -17.25 17.37
N THR A 97 4.09 -16.42 16.34
CA THR A 97 5.14 -16.19 15.32
C THR A 97 6.12 -15.10 15.76
N ASN A 98 6.53 -15.17 17.04
CA ASN A 98 7.42 -14.21 17.68
C ASN A 98 8.63 -14.93 18.28
N VAL A 99 9.83 -14.66 17.79
CA VAL A 99 11.07 -15.31 18.23
C VAL A 99 11.38 -15.02 19.71
N THR A 100 11.02 -13.85 20.22
CA THR A 100 11.22 -13.51 21.63
C THR A 100 10.13 -14.11 22.52
N GLY A 101 8.89 -14.15 22.04
CA GLY A 101 7.71 -14.57 22.81
C GLY A 101 7.38 -16.08 22.77
N SER A 102 7.93 -16.83 21.80
CA SER A 102 7.56 -18.24 21.57
C SER A 102 8.79 -19.13 21.55
N ALA A 103 8.99 -19.93 22.60
CA ALA A 103 10.11 -20.87 22.70
C ALA A 103 10.14 -21.89 21.54
N LYS A 104 8.96 -22.34 21.09
CA LYS A 104 8.83 -23.22 19.92
C LYS A 104 9.30 -22.50 18.65
N PHE A 105 8.79 -21.30 18.40
CA PHE A 105 9.13 -20.54 17.18
C PHE A 105 10.61 -20.14 17.17
N LYS A 106 11.14 -19.68 18.30
CA LYS A 106 12.57 -19.40 18.51
C LYS A 106 13.45 -20.58 18.09
N ARG A 107 13.12 -21.79 18.57
CA ARG A 107 13.86 -23.00 18.22
C ARG A 107 13.81 -23.27 16.72
N LEU A 108 12.62 -23.18 16.10
CA LEU A 108 12.44 -23.44 14.67
C LEU A 108 13.25 -22.47 13.81
N ILE A 109 13.25 -21.18 14.13
CA ILE A 109 14.02 -20.17 13.39
C ILE A 109 15.53 -20.38 13.58
N LYS A 110 16.00 -20.68 14.80
CA LYS A 110 17.42 -20.95 15.06
C LYS A 110 17.94 -22.23 14.40
N GLU A 111 17.09 -23.24 14.28
CA GLU A 111 17.40 -24.48 13.57
C GLU A 111 17.14 -24.39 12.06
N GLU A 112 16.79 -23.20 11.54
CA GLU A 112 16.44 -22.94 10.14
C GLU A 112 15.28 -23.81 9.58
N LYS A 113 14.39 -24.27 10.47
CA LYS A 113 13.21 -25.06 10.13
C LYS A 113 12.02 -24.19 9.73
N TYR A 114 12.18 -23.43 8.66
CA TYR A 114 11.18 -22.46 8.20
C TYR A 114 9.84 -23.11 7.80
N SER A 115 9.85 -24.32 7.23
CA SER A 115 8.61 -25.02 6.88
C SER A 115 7.75 -25.34 8.12
N GLU A 116 8.37 -25.81 9.20
CA GLU A 116 7.68 -26.04 10.47
C GLU A 116 7.27 -24.72 11.15
N ALA A 117 8.01 -23.63 10.93
CA ALA A 117 7.67 -22.31 11.42
C ALA A 117 6.41 -21.76 10.70
N LEU A 118 6.28 -21.99 9.39
CA LEU A 118 5.08 -21.68 8.61
C LEU A 118 3.87 -22.45 9.11
N ASP A 119 4.04 -23.71 9.55
CA ASP A 119 2.95 -24.46 10.16
C ASP A 119 2.42 -23.81 11.45
N VAL A 120 3.28 -23.12 12.22
CA VAL A 120 2.82 -22.34 13.39
C VAL A 120 1.92 -21.18 12.93
N ALA A 121 2.29 -20.46 11.87
CA ALA A 121 1.45 -19.40 11.31
C ALA A 121 0.12 -19.95 10.79
N ARG A 122 0.17 -21.05 10.03
CA ARG A 122 -1.02 -21.71 9.46
C ARG A 122 -1.98 -22.17 10.55
N GLN A 123 -1.49 -22.80 11.61
CA GLN A 123 -2.32 -23.20 12.75
C GLN A 123 -3.03 -22.02 13.42
N GLN A 124 -2.41 -20.85 13.47
CA GLN A 124 -3.06 -19.64 14.01
C GLN A 124 -4.21 -19.18 13.11
N VAL A 125 -4.03 -19.22 11.79
CA VAL A 125 -5.09 -18.90 10.82
C VAL A 125 -6.24 -19.91 10.93
N GLU A 126 -5.93 -21.21 10.97
CA GLU A 126 -6.91 -22.29 11.17
C GLU A 126 -7.65 -22.16 12.52
N SER A 127 -7.01 -21.55 13.52
CA SER A 127 -7.61 -21.25 14.83
C SER A 127 -8.38 -19.92 14.88
N GLY A 128 -8.50 -19.20 13.75
CA GLY A 128 -9.31 -17.99 13.63
C GLY A 128 -8.56 -16.66 13.77
N ALA A 129 -7.23 -16.66 13.69
CA ALA A 129 -6.46 -15.42 13.56
C ALA A 129 -6.63 -14.82 12.15
N GLN A 130 -7.05 -13.55 12.07
CA GLN A 130 -7.20 -12.83 10.80
C GLN A 130 -5.90 -12.12 10.38
N ILE A 131 -5.05 -11.81 11.36
CA ILE A 131 -3.75 -11.17 11.18
C ILE A 131 -2.72 -12.02 11.91
N ILE A 132 -1.53 -12.14 11.35
CA ILE A 132 -0.39 -12.80 11.99
C ILE A 132 0.67 -11.74 12.28
N ASP A 133 1.08 -11.63 13.54
CA ASP A 133 2.20 -10.79 13.95
C ASP A 133 3.51 -11.56 13.78
N ILE A 134 4.48 -11.00 13.06
CA ILE A 134 5.75 -11.67 12.76
C ILE A 134 6.87 -10.86 13.38
N ASN A 135 7.60 -11.47 14.31
CA ASN A 135 8.76 -10.88 14.95
C ASN A 135 9.95 -11.85 14.89
N MET A 136 11.03 -11.42 14.23
CA MET A 136 12.28 -12.17 14.05
C MET A 136 13.45 -11.62 14.90
N ASP A 137 13.19 -10.67 15.79
CA ASP A 137 14.23 -10.03 16.58
C ASP A 137 14.72 -10.94 17.70
N GLU A 138 16.02 -11.21 17.71
CA GLU A 138 16.76 -11.77 18.85
C GLU A 138 18.24 -11.38 18.77
N GLY A 139 18.90 -11.24 19.92
CA GLY A 139 20.27 -10.74 19.99
C GLY A 139 21.34 -11.56 19.25
N MET A 140 21.05 -12.80 18.83
CA MET A 140 21.99 -13.64 18.06
C MET A 140 21.53 -13.93 16.63
N LEU A 141 20.40 -13.36 16.17
CA LEU A 141 19.85 -13.57 14.84
C LEU A 141 20.09 -12.35 13.95
N ASP A 142 20.40 -12.59 12.69
CA ASP A 142 20.26 -11.56 11.64
C ASP A 142 18.77 -11.39 11.34
N ALA A 143 18.14 -10.43 12.04
CA ALA A 143 16.71 -10.19 11.96
C ALA A 143 16.27 -9.77 10.55
N GLU A 144 17.08 -9.02 9.81
CA GLU A 144 16.75 -8.59 8.44
C GLU A 144 16.70 -9.80 7.50
N ALA A 145 17.76 -10.62 7.51
CA ALA A 145 17.81 -11.82 6.70
C ALA A 145 16.69 -12.83 7.05
N ALA A 146 16.42 -13.01 8.35
CA ALA A 146 15.35 -13.88 8.82
C ALA A 146 13.96 -13.38 8.39
N MET A 147 13.70 -12.07 8.47
CA MET A 147 12.46 -11.46 8.00
C MET A 147 12.26 -11.69 6.51
N VAL A 148 13.27 -11.40 5.68
CA VAL A 148 13.17 -11.59 4.21
C VAL A 148 12.86 -13.05 3.87
N ARG A 149 13.55 -13.99 4.51
CA ARG A 149 13.35 -15.43 4.26
C ARG A 149 11.98 -15.93 4.73
N SER A 150 11.40 -15.31 5.77
CA SER A 150 10.10 -15.70 6.30
C SER A 150 8.90 -15.16 5.51
N LEU A 151 9.08 -14.05 4.78
CA LEU A 151 8.03 -13.35 4.04
C LEU A 151 8.00 -13.68 2.54
N THR A 152 9.02 -14.40 2.04
CA THR A 152 9.19 -14.76 0.63
C THR A 152 8.94 -16.25 0.43
#